data_AF-A0A952AFL3-F1
#
_entry.id   AF-A0A952AFL3-F1
#
_cell.length_a   1.000
_cell.length_b   1.000
_cell.length_c   1.000
_cell.angle_alpha   90.00
_cell.angle_beta   90.00
_cell.angle_gamma   90.00
#
_symmetry.space_group_name_H-M   'P 1'
#
loop_
_entity.id
_entity.type
_entity.pdbx_description
1 polymer ?
#
loop_
_entity_poly.entity_id
_entity_poly.type
_entity_poly.pdbx_seq_one_letter_code
_entity_poly.pdbx_strand_id
1 'polypeptide(L)'
;MGISEKLKHFHFVRTCVYAIVGVITYPGIRLINTLKIEGTEHLKNLPKNNVLIVSNHQTYFADVITFIHILSAVKWRKNNRLGLPYYLLNPFTNLYFVAAEETMKGSLISRFFMLAGALTIKRTWRAEGKEISRGLDHNDTIKINKA
;
A
#
# COMPACT_ATOMS: atom_id res chain seq x y z
N MET A 1 13.22 -20.13 14.24
CA MET A 1 13.12 -18.65 14.15
C MET A 1 11.72 -18.23 14.56
N GLY A 2 11.60 -17.48 15.65
CA GLY A 2 10.32 -17.10 16.23
C GLY A 2 9.50 -16.17 15.34
N ILE A 3 8.18 -16.18 15.52
CA ILE A 3 7.21 -15.34 14.79
C ILE A 3 7.59 -13.84 14.89
N SER A 4 8.20 -13.41 16.01
CA SER A 4 8.72 -12.05 16.21
C SER A 4 9.86 -11.65 15.27
N GLU A 5 10.76 -12.57 14.91
CA GLU A 5 11.86 -12.32 13.96
C GLU A 5 11.33 -12.15 12.52
N LYS A 6 10.29 -12.92 12.13
CA LYS A 6 9.59 -12.74 10.84
C LYS A 6 8.82 -11.42 10.77
N LEU A 7 8.18 -11.00 11.87
CA LEU A 7 7.49 -9.71 11.97
C LEU A 7 8.45 -8.52 11.89
N LYS A 8 9.62 -8.61 12.56
CA LYS A 8 10.66 -7.56 12.49
C LYS A 8 11.24 -7.43 11.09
N HIS A 9 11.48 -8.55 10.39
CA HIS A 9 12.00 -8.54 9.03
C HIS A 9 11.00 -7.93 8.03
N PHE A 10 9.69 -8.13 8.21
CA PHE A 10 8.67 -7.50 7.36
C PHE A 10 8.48 -6.01 7.66
N HIS A 11 8.43 -5.62 8.94
CA HIS A 11 8.23 -4.23 9.34
C HIS A 11 9.42 -3.34 8.96
N PHE A 12 10.65 -3.80 9.19
CA PHE A 12 11.86 -3.06 8.84
C PHE A 12 11.99 -2.89 7.31
N VAL A 13 11.81 -3.96 6.53
CA VAL A 13 11.85 -3.90 5.07
C VAL A 13 10.79 -2.95 4.53
N ARG A 14 9.53 -3.04 5.00
CA ARG A 14 8.47 -2.10 4.61
C ARG A 14 8.82 -0.66 4.95
N THR A 15 9.40 -0.42 6.12
CA THR A 15 9.83 0.91 6.55
C THR A 15 10.83 1.49 5.55
N CYS A 16 11.87 0.72 5.19
CA CYS A 16 12.87 1.14 4.21
C CYS A 16 12.25 1.37 2.83
N VAL A 17 11.41 0.45 2.35
CA VAL A 17 10.71 0.58 1.06
C VAL A 17 9.86 1.86 1.04
N TYR A 18 9.06 2.10 2.08
CA TYR A 18 8.17 3.26 2.15
C TYR A 18 8.94 4.56 2.26
N ALA A 19 10.05 4.58 3.00
CA ALA A 19 10.91 5.75 3.11
C ALA A 19 11.57 6.09 1.76
N ILE A 20 12.15 5.10 1.08
CA ILE A 20 12.81 5.28 -0.23
C ILE A 20 11.80 5.74 -1.28
N VAL A 21 10.69 4.99 -1.43
CA VAL A 21 9.64 5.34 -2.39
C VAL A 21 9.10 6.73 -2.07
N GLY A 22 8.75 6.97 -0.81
CA GLY A 22 8.18 8.25 -0.39
C GLY A 22 9.10 9.44 -0.66
N VAL A 23 10.41 9.32 -0.43
CA VAL A 23 11.36 10.41 -0.70
C VAL A 23 11.42 10.69 -2.21
N ILE A 24 11.47 9.65 -3.03
CA ILE A 24 11.51 9.76 -4.50
C ILE A 24 10.21 10.38 -5.04
N THR A 25 9.05 9.98 -4.51
CA THR A 25 7.74 10.35 -5.05
C THR A 25 7.20 11.65 -4.47
N TYR A 26 7.72 12.11 -3.34
CA TYR A 26 7.25 13.31 -2.67
C TYR A 26 7.27 14.58 -3.54
N PRO A 27 8.33 14.89 -4.32
CA PRO A 27 8.32 16.03 -5.23
C PRO A 27 7.18 15.95 -6.24
N GLY A 28 6.96 14.78 -6.83
CA GLY A 28 5.88 14.56 -7.81
C GLY A 28 4.51 14.80 -7.21
N ILE A 29 4.25 14.29 -6.01
CA ILE A 29 2.93 14.36 -5.37
C ILE A 29 2.65 15.75 -4.80
N ARG A 30 3.62 16.37 -4.11
CA ARG A 30 3.40 17.64 -3.41
C ARG A 30 3.71 18.87 -4.27
N LEU A 31 4.79 18.85 -5.05
CA LEU A 31 5.30 20.04 -5.73
C LEU A 31 4.75 20.17 -7.15
N ILE A 32 4.65 19.05 -7.89
CA ILE A 32 4.22 19.06 -9.29
C ILE A 32 2.69 18.90 -9.40
N ASN A 33 2.12 17.84 -8.81
CA ASN A 33 0.70 17.52 -8.93
C ASN A 33 -0.20 18.16 -7.85
N THR A 34 0.37 18.97 -6.95
CA THR A 34 -0.34 19.72 -5.90
C THR A 34 -1.47 18.95 -5.21
N LEU A 35 -1.14 17.79 -4.61
CA LEU A 35 -2.11 16.92 -3.94
C LEU A 35 -2.99 17.68 -2.93
N LYS A 36 -4.31 17.61 -3.13
CA LYS A 36 -5.33 18.09 -2.19
C LYS A 36 -5.80 16.94 -1.30
N ILE A 37 -5.82 17.17 0.01
CA ILE A 37 -6.22 16.17 1.02
C ILE A 37 -7.34 16.78 1.87
N GLU A 38 -8.44 16.07 2.03
CA GLU A 38 -9.59 16.44 2.86
C GLU A 38 -10.05 15.21 3.67
N GLY A 39 -10.74 15.41 4.80
CA GLY A 39 -11.37 14.31 5.54
C GLY A 39 -10.44 13.47 6.43
N THR A 40 -9.19 13.88 6.68
CA THR A 40 -8.27 13.12 7.54
C THR A 40 -8.74 12.98 9.00
N GLU A 41 -9.68 13.81 9.43
CA GLU A 41 -10.39 13.70 10.70
C GLU A 41 -11.12 12.37 10.88
N HIS A 42 -11.63 11.78 9.79
CA HIS A 42 -12.31 10.48 9.83
C HIS A 42 -11.34 9.33 10.12
N LEU A 43 -10.04 9.51 9.85
CA LEU A 43 -9.01 8.51 10.11
C LEU A 43 -8.62 8.41 11.59
N LYS A 44 -8.90 9.42 12.41
CA LYS A 44 -8.46 9.48 13.81
C LYS A 44 -9.17 8.47 14.71
N ASN A 45 -10.44 8.19 14.43
CA ASN A 45 -11.29 7.34 15.25
C ASN A 45 -11.40 5.90 14.72
N LEU A 46 -10.63 5.56 13.69
CA LEU A 46 -10.65 4.20 13.14
C LEU A 46 -10.04 3.19 14.12
N PRO A 47 -10.56 1.95 14.15
CA PRO A 47 -9.93 0.89 14.92
C PRO A 47 -8.53 0.60 14.36
N LYS A 48 -7.63 0.11 15.23
CA LYS A 48 -6.23 -0.14 14.85
C LYS A 48 -6.05 -1.26 13.82
N ASN A 49 -7.01 -2.19 13.74
CA ASN A 49 -6.99 -3.38 12.89
C ASN A 49 -8.34 -3.58 12.21
N ASN A 50 -8.37 -4.42 11.17
CA ASN A 50 -9.58 -4.83 10.45
C ASN A 50 -10.34 -3.66 9.79
N VAL A 51 -9.59 -2.68 9.27
CA VAL A 51 -10.15 -1.57 8.49
C VAL A 51 -9.94 -1.87 7.02
N LEU A 52 -11.05 -1.97 6.28
CA LEU A 52 -11.03 -2.04 4.82
C LEU A 52 -11.23 -0.63 4.25
N ILE A 53 -10.21 -0.11 3.57
CA ILE A 53 -10.31 1.14 2.80
C ILE A 53 -10.73 0.79 1.38
N VAL A 54 -11.89 1.28 0.95
CA VAL A 54 -12.39 1.13 -0.42
C VAL A 54 -12.12 2.42 -1.18
N SER A 55 -11.35 2.34 -2.26
CA SER A 55 -10.97 3.46 -3.12
C SER A 55 -11.26 3.12 -4.57
N ASN A 56 -11.49 4.14 -5.39
CA ASN A 56 -11.34 3.97 -6.83
C ASN A 56 -9.87 3.63 -7.16
N HIS A 57 -9.66 3.04 -8.34
CA HIS A 57 -8.32 2.71 -8.82
C HIS A 57 -8.10 3.35 -10.18
N GLN A 58 -7.14 4.27 -10.26
CA GLN A 58 -6.81 4.96 -11.51
C GLN A 58 -5.39 4.67 -11.95
N THR A 59 -4.42 4.70 -11.04
CA THR A 59 -3.02 4.45 -11.37
C THR A 59 -2.43 3.39 -10.43
N TYR A 60 -1.99 2.28 -11.03
CA TYR A 60 -1.49 1.08 -10.33
C TYR A 60 -0.60 1.36 -9.11
N PHE A 61 0.35 2.28 -9.22
CA PHE A 61 1.30 2.58 -8.14
C PHE A 61 1.01 3.89 -7.41
N ALA A 62 0.60 4.94 -8.13
CA ALA A 62 0.45 6.27 -7.54
C ALA A 62 -0.63 6.30 -6.45
N ASP A 63 -1.70 5.52 -6.60
CA ASP A 63 -2.77 5.43 -5.60
C ASP A 63 -2.20 4.89 -4.27
N VAL A 64 -1.47 3.77 -4.32
CA VAL A 64 -0.85 3.13 -3.14
C VAL A 64 0.20 4.06 -2.52
N ILE A 65 1.06 4.67 -3.33
CA ILE A 65 2.08 5.61 -2.87
C ILE A 65 1.43 6.80 -2.16
N THR A 66 0.33 7.32 -2.71
CA THR A 66 -0.42 8.44 -2.12
C THR A 66 -1.01 8.05 -0.77
N PHE A 67 -1.57 6.84 -0.63
CA PHE A 67 -2.01 6.32 0.67
C PHE A 67 -0.86 6.19 1.67
N ILE A 68 0.33 5.72 1.25
CA ILE A 68 1.52 5.67 2.11
C ILE A 68 1.86 7.07 2.63
N HIS A 69 1.85 8.10 1.77
CA HIS A 69 2.10 9.48 2.17
C HIS A 69 1.04 10.01 3.15
N ILE A 70 -0.25 9.85 2.82
CA ILE A 70 -1.36 10.39 3.63
C ILE A 70 -1.37 9.71 5.01
N LEU A 71 -1.34 8.38 5.07
CA LEU A 71 -1.41 7.65 6.34
C LEU A 71 -0.17 7.90 7.19
N SER A 72 1.01 8.01 6.57
CA SER A 72 2.23 8.40 7.29
C SER A 72 2.14 9.84 7.82
N ALA A 73 1.62 10.78 7.03
CA ALA A 73 1.41 12.16 7.48
C ALA A 73 0.41 12.23 8.65
N VAL A 74 -0.68 11.47 8.59
CA VAL A 74 -1.68 11.39 9.67
C VAL A 74 -1.11 10.75 10.93
N LYS A 75 -0.29 9.69 10.82
CA LYS A 75 0.46 9.12 11.94
C LYS A 75 1.32 10.17 12.66
N TRP A 76 1.86 11.13 11.90
CA TRP A 76 2.62 12.27 12.40
C TRP A 76 1.76 13.50 12.72
N ARG A 77 0.45 13.30 12.97
CA ARG A 77 -0.52 14.33 13.37
C ARG A 77 -0.72 15.47 12.38
N LYS A 78 -0.44 15.23 11.10
CA LYS A 78 -0.74 16.19 10.03
C LYS A 78 -2.17 16.00 9.57
N ASN A 79 -2.95 17.09 9.62
CA ASN A 79 -4.34 17.09 9.18
C ASN A 79 -4.43 17.72 7.79
N ASN A 80 -5.06 17.02 6.84
CA ASN A 80 -5.41 17.52 5.50
C ASN A 80 -4.22 18.11 4.72
N ARG A 81 -2.99 17.69 5.02
CA ARG A 81 -1.76 18.14 4.34
C ARG A 81 -0.59 17.19 4.55
N LEU A 82 0.31 17.12 3.58
CA LEU A 82 1.59 16.40 3.73
C LEU A 82 2.65 17.24 4.47
N GLY A 83 2.74 18.54 4.18
CA GLY A 83 3.82 19.39 4.72
C GLY A 83 5.21 18.83 4.42
N LEU A 84 6.22 19.16 5.25
CA LEU A 84 7.59 18.65 5.09
C LEU A 84 7.66 17.11 5.23
N PRO A 85 8.52 16.40 4.48
CA PRO A 85 8.48 14.95 4.37
C PRO A 85 9.08 14.17 5.57
N TYR A 86 9.33 14.81 6.71
CA TYR A 86 9.89 14.13 7.90
C TYR A 86 9.04 12.98 8.43
N TYR A 87 7.75 12.91 8.06
CA TYR A 87 6.88 11.78 8.39
C TYR A 87 7.35 10.46 7.75
N LEU A 88 8.19 10.52 6.73
CA LEU A 88 8.81 9.36 6.09
C LEU A 88 9.92 8.71 6.94
N LEU A 89 10.38 9.37 8.01
CA LEU A 89 11.36 8.79 8.96
C LEU A 89 10.75 7.64 9.79
N ASN A 90 9.43 7.66 9.97
CA ASN A 90 8.68 6.58 10.64
C ASN A 90 7.32 6.41 9.94
N PRO A 91 7.29 5.84 8.73
CA PRO A 91 6.10 5.75 7.92
C PRO A 91 5.06 4.81 8.54
N PHE A 92 3.82 4.88 8.08
CA PHE A 92 2.75 3.96 8.48
C PHE A 92 2.87 2.67 7.67
N THR A 93 3.32 1.58 8.29
CA THR A 93 3.70 0.31 7.63
C THR A 93 2.65 -0.80 7.72
N ASN A 94 1.61 -0.60 8.53
CA ASN A 94 0.47 -1.51 8.66
C ASN A 94 -0.58 -1.26 7.56
N LEU A 95 -0.12 -1.24 6.32
CA LEU A 95 -0.95 -1.06 5.14
C LEU A 95 -0.76 -2.27 4.23
N TYR A 96 -1.88 -2.83 3.80
CA TYR A 96 -1.93 -3.89 2.81
C TYR A 96 -2.82 -3.42 1.66
N PHE A 97 -2.45 -3.77 0.44
CA PHE A 97 -3.24 -3.44 -0.75
C PHE A 97 -3.40 -4.65 -1.63
N VAL A 98 -4.59 -4.82 -2.19
CA VAL A 98 -4.91 -5.94 -3.07
C VAL A 98 -4.41 -5.62 -4.48
N ALA A 99 -3.65 -6.54 -5.07
CA ALA A 99 -3.08 -6.35 -6.40
C ALA A 99 -3.14 -7.63 -7.23
N ALA A 100 -3.28 -7.50 -8.56
CA ALA A 100 -3.29 -8.65 -9.45
C ALA A 100 -1.90 -9.31 -9.50
N GLU A 101 -1.85 -10.62 -9.25
CA GLU A 101 -0.60 -11.39 -9.19
C GLU A 101 0.23 -11.26 -10.48
N GLU A 102 -0.43 -11.28 -11.63
CA GLU A 102 0.20 -11.17 -12.95
C GLU A 102 0.89 -9.82 -13.14
N THR A 103 0.21 -8.74 -12.77
CA THR A 103 0.76 -7.38 -12.83
C THR A 103 1.97 -7.28 -11.90
N MET A 104 1.86 -7.81 -10.68
CA MET A 104 2.92 -7.73 -9.69
C MET A 104 4.17 -8.53 -10.07
N LYS A 105 4.02 -9.62 -10.84
CA LYS A 105 5.15 -10.45 -11.31
C LYS A 105 5.80 -9.94 -12.60
N GLY A 106 5.14 -9.04 -13.33
CA GLY A 106 5.51 -8.63 -14.68
C GLY A 106 6.78 -7.77 -14.81
N SER A 107 7.15 -7.01 -13.78
CA SER A 107 8.36 -6.15 -13.83
C SER A 107 9.09 -6.09 -12.50
N LEU A 108 10.39 -5.74 -12.54
CA LEU A 108 11.22 -5.60 -11.33
C LEU A 108 10.65 -4.57 -10.36
N ILE A 109 10.15 -3.44 -10.87
CA ILE A 109 9.51 -2.40 -10.06
C ILE A 109 8.27 -2.94 -9.36
N SER A 110 7.44 -3.72 -10.07
CA SER A 110 6.23 -4.32 -9.48
C SER A 110 6.59 -5.32 -8.39
N ARG A 111 7.62 -6.14 -8.60
CA ARG A 111 8.13 -7.06 -7.57
C ARG A 111 8.69 -6.34 -6.36
N PHE A 112 9.35 -5.20 -6.54
CA PHE A 112 9.77 -4.34 -5.44
C PHE A 112 8.57 -3.81 -4.64
N PHE A 113 7.51 -3.37 -5.32
CA PHE A 113 6.24 -2.99 -4.68
C PHE A 113 5.51 -4.16 -4.01
N MET A 114 5.78 -5.43 -4.33
CA MET A 114 5.22 -6.54 -3.54
C MET A 114 5.71 -6.50 -2.09
N LEU A 115 6.96 -6.10 -1.88
CA LEU A 115 7.55 -5.97 -0.54
C LEU A 115 6.85 -4.88 0.28
N ALA A 116 6.18 -3.93 -0.38
CA ALA A 116 5.39 -2.89 0.24
C ALA A 116 4.05 -3.37 0.82
N GLY A 117 3.75 -4.67 0.82
CA GLY A 117 2.53 -5.22 1.43
C GLY A 117 1.42 -5.54 0.44
N ALA A 118 1.78 -5.90 -0.79
CA ALA A 118 0.82 -6.35 -1.77
C ALA A 118 0.24 -7.72 -1.39
N LEU A 119 -1.08 -7.80 -1.31
CA LEU A 119 -1.84 -9.05 -1.27
C LEU A 119 -2.16 -9.44 -2.71
N THR A 120 -1.40 -10.39 -3.25
CA THR A 120 -1.56 -10.81 -4.63
C THR A 120 -2.77 -11.71 -4.79
N ILE A 121 -3.63 -11.36 -5.75
CA ILE A 121 -4.83 -12.14 -6.10
C ILE A 121 -4.84 -12.53 -7.57
N LYS A 122 -5.48 -13.65 -7.86
CA LYS A 122 -5.70 -14.18 -9.20
C LYS A 122 -7.05 -13.73 -9.73
N ARG A 123 -7.04 -13.00 -10.84
CA ARG A 123 -8.28 -12.53 -11.50
C ARG A 123 -9.08 -13.72 -12.00
N THR A 124 -10.40 -13.72 -11.83
CA THR A 124 -11.27 -14.81 -12.29
C THR A 124 -11.63 -14.71 -13.77
N TRP A 125 -11.50 -13.52 -14.36
CA TRP A 125 -11.91 -13.19 -15.73
C TRP A 125 -10.75 -13.09 -16.74
N ARG A 126 -9.50 -13.08 -16.26
CA ARG A 126 -8.30 -12.88 -17.12
C ARG A 126 -7.11 -13.62 -16.56
N ALA A 127 -6.41 -14.35 -17.43
CA ALA A 127 -5.10 -14.91 -17.13
C ALA A 127 -4.16 -14.81 -18.34
N GLU A 128 -2.91 -14.41 -18.12
CA GLU A 128 -1.85 -14.35 -19.14
C GLU A 128 -2.24 -13.60 -20.42
N GLY A 129 -3.08 -12.56 -20.27
CA GLY A 129 -3.57 -11.77 -21.40
C GLY A 129 -4.77 -12.37 -22.14
N LYS A 130 -5.25 -13.55 -21.75
CA LYS A 130 -6.46 -14.19 -22.30
C LYS A 130 -7.63 -14.02 -21.34
N GLU A 131 -8.83 -13.85 -21.91
CA GLU A 131 -10.06 -13.94 -21.15
C GLU A 131 -10.31 -15.39 -20.75
N ILE A 132 -10.58 -15.61 -19.47
CA ILE A 132 -10.91 -16.92 -18.92
C ILE A 132 -12.09 -16.75 -17.96
N SER A 133 -12.84 -17.82 -17.69
CA SER A 133 -13.79 -17.84 -16.59
C SER A 133 -13.37 -18.95 -15.63
N ARG A 134 -12.90 -18.57 -14.44
CA ARG A 134 -12.53 -19.51 -13.37
C ARG A 134 -13.18 -19.15 -12.05
N GLY A 135 -13.36 -20.16 -11.19
CA GLY A 135 -13.76 -19.96 -9.81
C GLY A 135 -12.73 -19.14 -9.01
N LEU A 136 -13.18 -18.58 -7.88
CA LEU A 136 -12.34 -17.83 -6.96
C LEU A 136 -11.27 -18.75 -6.33
N ASP A 137 -10.01 -18.30 -6.31
CA ASP A 137 -8.93 -19.06 -5.67
C ASP A 137 -9.05 -18.92 -4.15
N HIS A 138 -9.36 -20.02 -3.46
CA HIS A 138 -9.53 -20.02 -2.00
C HIS A 138 -8.27 -19.54 -1.27
N ASN A 139 -7.08 -19.71 -1.85
CA ASN A 139 -5.84 -19.21 -1.27
C ASN A 139 -5.80 -17.68 -1.17
N ASP A 140 -6.50 -16.97 -2.05
CA ASP A 140 -6.53 -15.51 -2.03
C ASP A 140 -7.33 -15.00 -0.84
N THR A 141 -8.44 -15.67 -0.50
CA THR A 141 -9.20 -15.37 0.73
C THR A 141 -8.37 -15.62 1.99
N ILE A 142 -7.58 -16.69 2.01
CA ILE A 142 -6.69 -17.01 3.14
C ILE A 142 -5.63 -15.91 3.35
N LYS A 143 -5.09 -15.32 2.27
CA LYS A 143 -4.13 -14.21 2.38
C LYS A 143 -4.75 -12.98 3.03
N ILE A 144 -5.99 -12.65 2.68
CA ILE A 144 -6.72 -11.52 3.25
C ILE A 144 -6.98 -11.75 4.74
N ASN A 145 -7.40 -12.95 5.14
CA ASN A 145 -7.65 -13.28 6.55
C ASN A 145 -6.39 -13.31 7.42
N LYS A 146 -5.20 -13.49 6.82
CA LYS A 146 -3.91 -13.49 7.52
C LYS A 146 -3.29 -12.11 7.65
N ALA A 147 -3.73 -11.14 6.83
CA ALA A 147 -3.21 -9.79 6.79
C ALA A 147 -3.76 -8.95 7.95
#